data_AF-A0A937E4L7-F1
#
_entry.id   AF-A0A937E4L7-F1
#
_cell.length_a   1.000
_cell.length_b   1.000
_cell.length_c   1.000
_cell.angle_alpha   90.00
_cell.angle_beta   90.00
_cell.angle_gamma   90.00
#
_symmetry.space_group_name_H-M   'P 1'
#
loop_
_entity.id
_entity.type
_entity.pdbx_description
1 polymer ?
#
loop_
_entity_poly.entity_id
_entity_poly.type
_entity_poly.pdbx_seq_one_letter_code
_entity_poly.pdbx_strand_id
1 'polypeptide(L)' 'MTRRARTPLKRSRDRIVDPSGRRRLTRSEKIGIGSVATLLAVGALGVIAGVIIDRLLDFDSLDTGGEWDEGGGVFTRWD' A
#
# COMPACT_ATOMS: atom_id res chain seq x y z
N MET A 1 -32.30 -21.62 -48.54
CA MET A 1 -32.34 -21.23 -47.10
C MET A 1 -31.35 -22.09 -46.33
N THR A 2 -30.15 -21.58 -46.00
CA THR A 2 -29.11 -22.35 -45.29
C THR A 2 -28.90 -21.76 -43.89
N ARG A 3 -29.26 -22.54 -42.87
CA ARG A 3 -29.10 -22.19 -41.45
C ARG A 3 -27.61 -22.25 -41.09
N ARG A 4 -26.96 -21.10 -40.90
CA ARG A 4 -25.61 -21.07 -40.30
C ARG A 4 -25.71 -21.51 -38.84
N ALA A 5 -25.16 -22.69 -38.55
CA ALA A 5 -24.92 -23.13 -37.18
C ALA A 5 -23.97 -22.13 -36.51
N ARG A 6 -24.47 -21.40 -35.51
CA ARG A 6 -23.61 -20.66 -34.58
C ARG A 6 -22.98 -21.70 -33.67
N THR A 7 -21.73 -22.06 -33.93
CA THR A 7 -20.92 -22.80 -32.97
C THR A 7 -20.85 -21.97 -31.67
N PRO A 8 -21.29 -22.49 -30.52
CA PRO A 8 -21.02 -21.82 -29.26
C PRO A 8 -19.50 -21.78 -29.11
N LEU A 9 -18.93 -20.58 -29.03
CA LEU A 9 -17.53 -20.36 -28.70
C LEU A 9 -17.26 -21.11 -27.39
N LYS A 10 -16.62 -22.27 -27.50
CA LYS A 10 -16.15 -23.05 -26.38
C LYS A 10 -15.29 -22.10 -25.57
N ARG A 11 -15.79 -21.71 -24.40
CA ARG A 11 -15.15 -20.83 -23.43
C ARG A 11 -13.88 -21.52 -22.97
N SER A 12 -12.82 -21.42 -23.78
CA SER A 12 -11.49 -21.94 -23.48
C SER A 12 -10.85 -21.03 -22.44
N ARG A 13 -11.40 -21.10 -21.23
CA ARG A 13 -10.73 -20.69 -19.99
C ARG A 13 -9.99 -21.89 -19.40
N ASP A 14 -9.50 -22.79 -20.24
CA ASP A 14 -8.84 -23.98 -19.71
C ASP A 14 -7.37 -23.95 -20.09
N ARG A 15 -6.61 -23.50 -19.09
CA ARG A 15 -5.26 -23.97 -18.79
C ARG A 15 -4.16 -23.51 -19.74
N ILE A 16 -3.61 -22.33 -19.42
CA ILE A 16 -2.25 -21.97 -19.86
C ILE A 16 -1.26 -22.82 -19.05
N VAL A 17 -0.93 -24.00 -19.55
CA VAL A 17 0.11 -24.89 -19.00
C VAL A 17 1.48 -24.32 -19.34
N ASP A 18 2.41 -24.26 -18.38
CA ASP A 18 3.84 -24.13 -18.67
C ASP A 18 4.48 -25.55 -18.65
N PRO A 19 5.37 -25.86 -19.61
CA PRO A 19 5.89 -27.21 -19.84
C PRO A 19 6.73 -27.79 -18.68
N SER A 20 6.99 -27.01 -17.63
CA SER A 20 7.68 -27.45 -16.41
C SER A 20 6.78 -28.10 -15.35
N GLY A 21 5.49 -28.31 -15.65
CA GLY A 21 4.47 -28.70 -14.65
C GLY A 21 4.00 -27.52 -13.79
N ARG A 22 4.59 -26.33 -13.99
CA ARG A 22 4.18 -25.05 -13.42
C ARG A 22 3.05 -24.50 -14.30
N ARG A 23 1.88 -24.27 -13.74
CA ARG A 23 0.77 -23.66 -14.48
C ARG A 23 1.07 -22.16 -14.65
N ARG A 24 0.99 -21.62 -15.87
CA ARG A 24 1.15 -20.17 -16.07
C ARG A 24 -0.03 -19.47 -15.42
N LEU A 25 0.27 -18.57 -14.49
CA LEU A 25 -0.73 -17.75 -13.80
C LEU A 25 -1.63 -17.04 -14.81
N THR A 26 -2.93 -17.15 -14.61
CA THR A 26 -3.90 -16.45 -15.45
C THR A 26 -3.80 -14.94 -15.23
N ARG A 27 -4.32 -14.12 -16.16
CA ARG A 27 -4.25 -12.64 -16.02
C ARG A 27 -4.86 -12.16 -14.70
N SER A 28 -5.99 -12.74 -14.27
CA SER A 28 -6.64 -12.41 -13.01
C SER A 28 -5.82 -12.82 -11.79
N GLU A 29 -5.09 -13.93 -11.88
CA GLU A 29 -4.24 -14.42 -10.80
C GLU A 29 -2.99 -13.53 -10.62
N LYS A 30 -2.39 -13.08 -11.73
CA LYS A 30 -1.31 -12.09 -11.70
C LYS A 30 -1.75 -10.76 -11.06
N ILE A 31 -2.93 -10.28 -11.45
CA ILE A 31 -3.51 -9.06 -10.87
C ILE A 31 -3.80 -9.29 -9.38
N GLY A 32 -4.40 -10.42 -9.02
CA GLY A 32 -4.70 -10.76 -7.63
C GLY A 32 -3.46 -10.80 -6.74
N ILE A 33 -2.39 -11.45 -7.18
CA ILE A 33 -1.11 -11.49 -6.44
C ILE A 33 -0.52 -10.09 -6.34
N GLY A 34 -0.52 -9.32 -7.44
CA GLY A 34 -0.02 -7.94 -7.44
C GLY A 34 -0.78 -7.05 -6.46
N SER A 35 -2.12 -7.11 -6.47
CA SER A 35 -2.96 -6.35 -5.54
C SER A 35 -2.71 -6.72 -4.08
N VAL A 36 -2.61 -8.02 -3.77
CA VAL A 36 -2.31 -8.47 -2.40
C VAL A 36 -0.92 -8.01 -1.96
N ALA A 37 0.09 -8.13 -2.82
CA ALA A 37 1.44 -7.68 -2.52
C ALA A 37 1.48 -6.16 -2.26
N THR A 38 0.78 -5.37 -3.06
CA THR A 38 0.67 -3.91 -2.86
C THR A 38 -0.01 -3.58 -1.53
N LEU A 39 -1.12 -4.25 -1.19
CA LEU A 39 -1.81 -4.01 0.08
C LEU A 39 -0.93 -4.34 1.29
N LEU A 40 -0.18 -5.45 1.23
CA LEU A 40 0.78 -5.81 2.27
C LEU A 40 1.90 -4.77 2.39
N ALA A 41 2.43 -4.31 1.26
CA ALA A 41 3.49 -3.29 1.26
C ALA A 41 3.01 -1.96 1.85
N VAL A 42 1.84 -1.47 1.44
CA VAL A 42 1.24 -0.25 1.97
C VAL A 42 0.91 -0.39 3.46
N GLY A 43 0.39 -1.55 3.88
CA GLY A 43 0.14 -1.84 5.30
C GLY A 43 1.43 -1.81 6.12
N ALA A 44 2.49 -2.46 5.66
CA ALA A 44 3.79 -2.45 6.33
C ALA A 44 4.38 -1.03 6.43
N LEU A 45 4.28 -0.22 5.36
CA LEU A 45 4.69 1.18 5.37
C LEU A 45 3.90 2.00 6.41
N GLY A 46 2.60 1.79 6.52
CA GLY A 46 1.77 2.44 7.54
C GLY A 46 2.19 2.08 8.96
N VAL A 47 2.53 0.81 9.21
CA VAL A 47 3.05 0.37 10.52
C VAL A 47 4.39 1.04 10.82
N ILE A 48 5.33 1.05 9.86
CA ILE A 48 6.64 1.69 10.02
C ILE A 48 6.47 3.19 10.30
N ALA A 49 5.61 3.87 9.54
CA ALA A 49 5.31 5.28 9.76
C ALA A 49 4.71 5.53 11.16
N GLY A 50 3.78 4.68 11.60
CA GLY A 50 3.22 4.74 12.95
C GLY A 50 4.29 4.60 14.02
N VAL A 51 5.22 3.64 13.88
CA VAL A 51 6.35 3.48 14.81
C VAL A 51 7.28 4.69 14.78
N ILE A 52 7.59 5.25 13.61
CA ILE A 52 8.42 6.46 13.51
C ILE A 52 7.75 7.62 14.23
N ILE A 53 6.46 7.84 13.98
CA ILE A 53 5.69 8.91 14.64
C ILE A 53 5.64 8.70 16.14
N ASP A 54 5.33 7.49 16.60
CA ASP A 54 5.35 7.12 18.02
C ASP A 54 6.69 7.48 18.66
N ARG A 55 7.80 7.11 18.00
CA ARG A 55 9.15 7.47 18.48
C ARG A 55 9.40 8.97 18.48
N LEU A 56 9.00 9.69 17.44
CA LEU A 56 9.15 11.15 17.36
C LEU A 56 8.30 11.89 18.40
N LEU A 57 7.14 11.37 18.75
CA LEU A 57 6.30 11.91 19.82
C LEU A 57 6.86 11.56 21.21
N ASP A 58 7.48 10.38 21.36
CA ASP A 58 8.15 9.98 22.61
C ASP A 58 9.47 10.79 22.82
N PHE A 59 10.03 11.36 21.75
CA PHE A 59 11.16 12.31 21.77
C PHE A 59 10.81 13.67 22.41
N ASP A 60 9.54 13.98 22.67
CA ASP A 60 9.11 15.20 23.39
C ASP A 60 9.52 15.19 24.88
N SER A 61 10.02 14.05 25.38
CA SER A 61 10.72 13.94 26.66
C SER A 61 12.17 14.42 26.64
N LEU A 62 12.73 14.75 25.47
CA LEU A 62 14.15 15.13 25.29
C LEU A 62 14.41 16.56 24.80
N ASP A 63 13.42 17.38 24.41
CA ASP A 63 13.68 18.80 24.09
C ASP A 63 12.48 19.77 24.22
N THR A 64 11.48 19.43 25.04
CA THR A 64 10.25 20.25 25.21
C THR A 64 9.91 20.50 26.69
N GLY A 65 10.76 20.01 27.59
CA GLY A 65 10.67 20.23 29.05
C GLY A 65 11.56 21.37 29.58
N GLY A 66 12.03 22.29 28.71
CA GLY A 66 12.73 23.50 29.10
C GLY A 66 12.11 24.71 28.40
N GLU A 67 11.34 25.50 29.14
CA GLU A 67 10.98 26.90 28.83
C GLU A 67 10.26 27.14 27.49
N TRP A 68 8.99 26.73 27.38
CA TRP A 68 8.05 27.41 26.47
C TRP A 68 7.08 28.35 27.20
N ASP A 69 7.19 28.47 28.53
CA ASP A 69 6.34 29.37 29.35
C ASP A 69 7.10 30.09 30.48
N GLU A 70 8.44 30.12 30.49
CA GLU A 70 9.21 30.94 31.43
C GLU A 70 9.81 32.17 30.71
N GLY A 71 8.95 33.10 30.30
CA GLY A 71 9.33 34.53 30.34
C GLY A 71 10.31 35.08 29.29
N GLY A 72 10.46 34.45 28.12
CA GLY A 72 11.22 35.01 26.99
C GLY A 72 10.49 36.17 26.30
N GLY A 73 10.66 37.38 26.83
CA GLY A 73 10.01 38.61 26.38
C GLY A 73 10.08 38.86 24.87
N VAL A 74 8.92 38.85 24.22
CA VAL A 74 8.72 39.56 22.96
C VAL A 74 8.84 41.05 23.28
N PHE A 75 10.02 41.63 23.14
CA PHE A 75 10.19 43.08 23.13
C PHE A 75 9.51 43.63 21.87
N THR A 76 8.28 44.11 22.00
CA THR A 76 7.70 45.00 21.00
C THR A 76 8.46 46.31 21.09
N ARG A 77 9.27 46.60 20.07
CA ARG A 77 10.13 47.80 19.90
C ARG A 77 9.40 49.16 19.97
N TRP A 78 8.10 49.19 20.22
CA TRP A 78 7.29 50.39 20.14
C TRP A 78 6.63 50.69 21.49
N ASP A 79 7.42 51.20 22.42
CA ASP A 79 7.05 52.23 23.40
C ASP A 79 8.24 53.18 23.56
#